data_AF-A0A7M3W5H3-F1
#
_entry.id   AF-A0A7M3W5H3-F1
#
_cell.length_a   1.000
_cell.length_b   1.000
_cell.length_c   1.000
_cell.angle_alpha   90.00
_cell.angle_beta   90.00
_cell.angle_gamma   90.00
#
_symmetry.space_group_name_H-M   'P 1'
#
loop_
_entity.id
_entity.type
_entity.pdbx_description
1 polymer ?
#
loop_
_entity_poly.entity_id
_entity_poly.type
_entity_poly.pdbx_seq_one_letter_code
_entity_poly.pdbx_strand_id
1 'polypeptide(L)'
;MKEGLSAFRIAKEDWPTAPGQGAIAVHCLTDRFEQMSELRSVLNHPATEADVLGERRLLKEAGGGCLYPAGIGVEGGQVHVQVSPENWREIFCQGSAFSMFSYSGRLSELNLQLPKQSLKTVHLTSGQTRYISTLNSDRISLVLSSHGIDMENVPVVDLSPKFDQWPQDFLSAYTSKRDWPYLVLTSPFAAKCAVQAAASNPDIGRIPWVAIGEGTARACFRLGVTVAVCAKARNARQLATYITENFPSTTAFFLPRSSLASPAFEEALQEAGFSVKAWIGYENAPKELASVEVSGEDVLVLSSASSAISWAKNGLKVPRDILCMGDNARATIESLDHFDGCQVSVLKGPTSDALVEWWNGNRKGNR
;
A
#
# COMPACT_ATOMS: atom_id res chain seq x y z
N MET A 1 46.35 -8.59 7.44
CA MET A 1 44.97 -8.14 7.80
C MET A 1 45.04 -6.63 7.97
N LYS A 2 44.15 -5.85 7.34
CA LYS A 2 44.10 -4.40 7.58
C LYS A 2 43.72 -4.17 9.04
N GLU A 3 44.59 -3.52 9.82
CA GLU A 3 44.28 -3.08 11.17
C GLU A 3 43.04 -2.18 11.14
N GLY A 4 42.08 -2.42 12.04
CA GLY A 4 40.90 -1.56 12.24
C GLY A 4 39.54 -2.10 11.77
N LEU A 5 39.46 -3.30 11.19
CA LEU A 5 38.16 -3.95 10.90
C LEU A 5 37.83 -4.99 11.98
N SER A 6 36.72 -4.80 12.68
CA SER A 6 36.10 -5.81 13.54
C SER A 6 34.81 -6.31 12.91
N ALA A 7 34.54 -7.60 13.07
CA ALA A 7 33.29 -8.22 12.65
C ALA A 7 32.63 -8.85 13.87
N PHE A 8 31.33 -8.65 14.02
CA PHE A 8 30.51 -9.32 15.02
C PHE A 8 29.56 -10.27 14.29
N ARG A 9 29.37 -11.47 14.85
CA ARG A 9 28.38 -12.42 14.35
C ARG A 9 27.08 -12.18 15.11
N ILE A 10 26.01 -11.89 14.38
CA ILE A 10 24.66 -11.80 14.96
C ILE A 10 24.23 -13.22 15.36
N ALA A 11 23.59 -13.34 16.52
CA ALA A 11 23.08 -14.63 17.00
C ALA A 11 22.01 -15.18 16.04
N LYS A 12 22.02 -16.50 15.80
CA LYS A 12 21.09 -17.13 14.85
C LYS A 12 19.65 -17.10 15.33
N GLU A 13 19.47 -16.99 16.65
CA GLU A 13 18.20 -16.84 17.33
C GLU A 13 17.56 -15.48 17.03
N ASP A 14 18.39 -14.44 16.85
CA ASP A 14 17.96 -13.07 16.55
C ASP A 14 17.86 -12.81 15.05
N TRP A 15 18.73 -13.47 14.26
CA TRP A 15 18.80 -13.30 12.81
C TRP A 15 19.05 -14.63 12.10
N PRO A 16 18.00 -15.46 11.91
CA PRO A 16 18.16 -16.74 11.26
C PRO A 16 18.56 -16.57 9.78
N THR A 17 19.79 -16.96 9.46
CA THR A 17 20.34 -16.81 8.10
C THR A 17 19.94 -17.98 7.21
N ALA A 18 19.30 -17.70 6.08
CA ALA A 18 18.85 -18.73 5.15
C ALA A 18 20.03 -19.39 4.41
N PRO A 19 20.25 -20.71 4.52
CA PRO A 19 21.32 -21.41 3.81
C PRO A 19 21.23 -21.22 2.28
N GLY A 20 20.01 -21.06 1.74
CA GLY A 20 19.78 -20.80 0.32
C GLY A 20 20.37 -19.49 -0.20
N GLN A 21 20.70 -18.51 0.64
CA GLN A 21 21.33 -17.25 0.18
C GLN A 21 22.82 -17.42 -0.17
N GLY A 22 23.49 -18.44 0.39
CA GLY A 22 24.90 -18.73 0.13
C GLY A 22 25.13 -19.91 -0.84
N ALA A 23 24.07 -20.61 -1.23
CA ALA A 23 24.15 -21.79 -2.08
C ALA A 23 24.16 -21.42 -3.57
N ILE A 24 24.93 -22.17 -4.37
CA ILE A 24 24.94 -22.04 -5.84
C ILE A 24 23.99 -23.08 -6.41
N ALA A 25 22.95 -22.62 -7.11
CA ALA A 25 22.05 -23.49 -7.85
C ALA A 25 22.60 -23.75 -9.25
N VAL A 26 22.73 -25.03 -9.61
CA VAL A 26 23.09 -25.48 -10.96
C VAL A 26 21.86 -26.12 -11.59
N HIS A 27 21.41 -25.60 -12.72
CA HIS A 27 20.24 -26.11 -13.43
C HIS A 27 20.66 -26.80 -14.74
N CYS A 28 19.96 -27.88 -15.07
CA CYS A 28 20.03 -28.53 -16.38
C CYS A 28 18.61 -28.80 -16.90
N LEU A 29 18.49 -29.17 -18.17
CA LEU A 29 17.22 -29.63 -18.73
C LEU A 29 16.83 -30.97 -18.08
N THR A 30 15.54 -31.17 -17.83
CA THR A 30 15.01 -32.35 -17.11
C THR A 30 15.43 -33.67 -17.76
N ASP A 31 15.41 -33.75 -19.09
CA ASP A 31 15.81 -34.92 -19.88
C ASP A 31 17.31 -35.21 -19.84
N ARG A 32 18.12 -34.24 -19.39
CA ARG A 32 19.57 -34.39 -19.21
C ARG A 32 19.97 -34.70 -17.77
N PHE A 33 19.01 -34.89 -16.86
CA PHE A 33 19.32 -35.12 -15.45
C PHE A 33 20.23 -36.33 -15.23
N GLU A 34 19.90 -37.48 -15.84
CA GLU A 34 20.71 -38.70 -15.77
C GLU A 34 22.12 -38.47 -16.34
N GLN A 35 22.22 -37.81 -17.50
CA GLN A 35 23.52 -37.45 -18.10
C GLN A 35 24.38 -36.58 -17.18
N MET A 36 23.75 -35.71 -16.39
CA MET A 36 24.44 -34.77 -15.49
C MET A 36 24.68 -35.35 -14.09
N SER A 37 24.30 -36.60 -13.82
CA SER A 37 24.35 -37.18 -12.47
C SER A 37 25.78 -37.33 -11.92
N GLU A 38 26.75 -37.67 -12.78
CA GLU A 38 28.18 -37.70 -12.40
C GLU A 38 28.70 -36.30 -12.06
N LEU A 39 28.35 -35.30 -12.86
CA LEU A 39 28.76 -33.92 -12.59
C LEU A 39 28.12 -33.41 -11.29
N ARG A 40 26.85 -33.75 -11.05
CA ARG A 40 26.15 -33.43 -9.80
C ARG A 40 26.84 -34.07 -8.61
N SER A 41 27.24 -35.34 -8.68
CA SER A 41 27.87 -36.01 -7.53
C SER A 41 29.22 -35.39 -7.14
N VAL A 42 29.96 -34.85 -8.12
CA VAL A 42 31.22 -34.12 -7.88
C VAL A 42 31.00 -32.71 -7.32
N LEU A 43 30.03 -31.98 -7.87
CA LEU A 43 29.82 -30.57 -7.52
C LEU A 43 28.97 -30.37 -6.24
N ASN A 44 28.06 -31.30 -5.95
CA ASN A 44 27.10 -31.14 -4.88
C ASN A 44 27.75 -31.34 -3.51
N HIS A 45 27.37 -30.50 -2.54
CA HIS A 45 27.73 -30.68 -1.14
C HIS A 45 26.49 -31.18 -0.38
N PRO A 46 26.41 -32.49 -0.01
CA PRO A 46 25.18 -33.09 0.50
C PRO A 46 24.61 -32.43 1.75
N ALA A 47 25.45 -31.94 2.65
CA ALA A 47 24.99 -31.25 3.87
C ALA A 47 24.32 -29.91 3.54
N THR A 48 24.90 -29.10 2.65
CA THR A 48 24.29 -27.84 2.21
C THR A 48 22.99 -28.08 1.45
N GLU A 49 22.94 -29.11 0.60
CA GLU A 49 21.70 -29.49 -0.08
C GLU A 49 20.60 -29.83 0.93
N ALA A 50 20.89 -30.64 1.95
CA ALA A 50 19.93 -30.98 2.99
C ALA A 50 19.43 -29.74 3.77
N ASP A 51 20.35 -28.83 4.13
CA ASP A 51 20.01 -27.59 4.84
C ASP A 51 19.14 -26.66 3.98
N VAL A 52 19.47 -26.50 2.70
CA VAL A 52 18.67 -25.70 1.73
C VAL A 52 17.30 -26.31 1.52
N LEU A 53 17.20 -27.63 1.34
CA LEU A 53 15.92 -28.31 1.19
C LEU A 53 15.07 -28.19 2.46
N GLY A 54 15.69 -28.29 3.64
CA GLY A 54 15.04 -28.04 4.93
C GLY A 54 14.47 -26.62 5.03
N GLU A 55 15.27 -25.61 4.69
CA GLU A 55 14.85 -24.20 4.65
C GLU A 55 13.68 -23.99 3.69
N ARG A 56 13.80 -24.47 2.45
CA ARG A 56 12.76 -24.29 1.42
C ARG A 56 11.46 -24.98 1.75
N ARG A 57 11.52 -26.15 2.39
CA ARG A 57 10.33 -26.85 2.90
C ARG A 57 9.60 -25.99 3.94
N LEU A 58 10.31 -25.48 4.95
CA LEU A 58 9.72 -24.64 6.00
C LEU A 58 9.18 -23.32 5.45
N LEU A 59 9.89 -22.70 4.50
CA LEU A 59 9.43 -21.46 3.87
C LEU A 59 8.10 -21.68 3.12
N LYS A 60 7.98 -22.83 2.44
CA LYS A 60 6.74 -23.24 1.77
C LYS A 60 5.62 -23.55 2.76
N GLU A 61 5.92 -24.24 3.87
CA GLU A 61 4.97 -24.51 4.96
C GLU A 61 4.45 -23.22 5.61
N ALA A 62 5.30 -22.19 5.75
CA ALA A 62 4.91 -20.87 6.23
C ALA A 62 3.98 -20.09 5.28
N GLY A 63 3.68 -20.63 4.09
CA GLY A 63 2.95 -19.92 3.04
C GLY A 63 3.75 -18.77 2.43
N GLY A 64 5.07 -18.75 2.66
CA GLY A 64 5.95 -17.65 2.30
C GLY A 64 6.62 -17.83 0.93
N GLY A 65 6.75 -16.72 0.21
CA GLY A 65 7.71 -16.57 -0.91
C GLY A 65 8.84 -15.61 -0.53
N CYS A 66 9.66 -15.18 -1.51
CA CYS A 66 10.78 -14.26 -1.26
C CYS A 66 10.38 -12.91 -0.63
N LEU A 67 9.11 -12.51 -0.71
CA LEU A 67 8.57 -11.27 -0.14
C LEU A 67 7.88 -11.48 1.22
N TYR A 68 7.94 -12.68 1.78
CA TYR A 68 7.36 -13.00 3.07
C TYR A 68 8.42 -12.81 4.17
N PRO A 69 8.14 -12.07 5.26
CA PRO A 69 9.08 -11.87 6.37
C PRO A 69 9.28 -13.17 7.16
N ALA A 70 10.24 -13.96 6.71
CA ALA A 70 10.68 -15.19 7.35
C ALA A 70 12.20 -15.28 7.34
N GLY A 71 12.78 -15.51 8.52
CA GLY A 71 14.14 -15.99 8.70
C GLY A 71 14.08 -17.48 9.05
N ILE A 72 14.70 -18.33 8.23
CA ILE A 72 14.76 -19.78 8.44
C ILE A 72 16.20 -20.22 8.23
N GLY A 73 16.93 -20.45 9.32
CA GLY A 73 18.28 -20.99 9.28
C GLY A 73 18.25 -22.47 9.62
N VAL A 74 18.77 -23.33 8.74
CA VAL A 74 18.92 -24.78 8.97
C VAL A 74 20.40 -25.12 8.90
N GLU A 75 20.88 -25.90 9.86
CA GLU A 75 22.25 -26.44 9.86
C GLU A 75 22.29 -27.78 10.59
N GLY A 76 22.60 -28.86 9.87
CA GLY A 76 22.84 -30.17 10.48
C GLY A 76 21.67 -30.69 11.32
N GLY A 77 20.44 -30.39 10.90
CA GLY A 77 19.21 -30.76 11.61
C GLY A 77 18.82 -29.85 12.78
N GLN A 78 19.61 -28.84 13.11
CA GLN A 78 19.18 -27.72 13.94
C GLN A 78 18.51 -26.66 13.07
N VAL A 79 17.52 -25.97 13.64
CA VAL A 79 16.80 -24.91 12.97
C VAL A 79 16.56 -23.72 13.90
N HIS A 80 16.75 -22.52 13.36
CA HIS A 80 16.34 -21.26 13.94
C HIS A 80 15.30 -20.62 13.02
N VAL A 81 14.15 -20.26 13.56
CA VAL A 81 12.99 -19.77 12.80
C VAL A 81 12.51 -18.47 13.43
N GLN A 82 12.26 -17.46 12.60
CA GLN A 82 11.48 -16.28 12.92
C GLN A 82 10.54 -15.98 11.76
N VAL A 83 9.22 -16.03 11.99
CA VAL A 83 8.22 -15.92 10.91
C VAL A 83 7.07 -15.02 11.34
N SER A 84 6.72 -14.04 10.50
CA SER A 84 5.59 -13.13 10.72
C SER A 84 4.22 -13.85 10.66
N PRO A 85 3.12 -13.25 11.15
CA PRO A 85 1.77 -13.75 10.88
C PRO A 85 1.42 -13.62 9.39
N GLU A 86 0.45 -14.38 8.90
CA GLU A 86 0.01 -14.34 7.50
C GLU A 86 -0.44 -12.94 7.04
N ASN A 87 -1.19 -12.22 7.89
CA ASN A 87 -1.73 -10.89 7.63
C ASN A 87 -0.80 -9.75 8.10
N TRP A 88 0.50 -9.98 8.16
CA TRP A 88 1.47 -8.99 8.64
C TRP A 88 1.43 -7.69 7.84
N ARG A 89 1.13 -7.74 6.52
CA ARG A 89 1.05 -6.56 5.65
C ARG A 89 -0.08 -5.66 6.08
N GLU A 90 -1.23 -6.22 6.41
CA GLU A 90 -2.41 -5.50 6.87
C GLU A 90 -2.14 -4.84 8.22
N ILE A 91 -1.56 -5.59 9.17
CA ILE A 91 -1.20 -5.09 10.50
C ILE A 91 -0.17 -3.95 10.39
N PHE A 92 0.89 -4.15 9.62
CA PHE A 92 1.93 -3.14 9.38
C PHE A 92 1.36 -1.90 8.68
N CYS A 93 0.51 -2.09 7.67
CA CYS A 93 -0.15 -0.98 6.98
C CYS A 93 -1.04 -0.17 7.92
N GLN A 94 -1.67 -0.83 8.89
CA GLN A 94 -2.46 -0.18 9.94
C GLN A 94 -1.58 0.60 10.94
N GLY A 95 -0.26 0.43 10.89
CA GLY A 95 0.68 1.08 11.81
C GLY A 95 0.82 0.35 13.16
N SER A 96 0.41 -0.92 13.22
CA SER A 96 0.52 -1.75 14.42
C SER A 96 1.76 -2.66 14.34
N ALA A 97 2.31 -2.98 15.51
CA ALA A 97 3.28 -4.06 15.63
C ALA A 97 2.58 -5.43 15.55
N PHE A 98 3.34 -6.46 15.14
CA PHE A 98 2.90 -7.85 15.15
C PHE A 98 3.91 -8.74 15.88
N SER A 99 3.42 -9.80 16.52
CA SER A 99 4.27 -10.84 17.10
C SER A 99 4.77 -11.78 16.02
N MET A 100 6.02 -12.25 16.11
CA MET A 100 6.56 -13.29 15.23
C MET A 100 6.53 -14.64 15.93
N PHE A 101 6.37 -15.73 15.17
CA PHE A 101 6.68 -17.07 15.64
C PHE A 101 8.20 -17.22 15.69
N SER A 102 8.73 -17.68 16.83
CA SER A 102 10.16 -17.94 17.00
C SER A 102 10.39 -19.36 17.52
N TYR A 103 11.39 -20.05 16.96
CA TYR A 103 11.79 -21.38 17.41
C TYR A 103 13.29 -21.58 17.21
N SER A 104 13.94 -22.26 18.17
CA SER A 104 15.34 -22.68 18.11
C SER A 104 15.44 -24.09 18.66
N GLY A 105 15.87 -25.05 17.84
CA GLY A 105 15.94 -26.46 18.24
C GLY A 105 16.03 -27.41 17.06
N ARG A 106 15.64 -28.66 17.25
CA ARG A 106 15.72 -29.68 16.19
C ARG A 106 14.62 -29.51 15.15
N LEU A 107 14.98 -29.69 13.88
CA LEU A 107 14.05 -29.61 12.75
C LEU A 107 12.95 -30.68 12.82
N SER A 108 13.24 -31.85 13.39
CA SER A 108 12.27 -32.94 13.57
C SER A 108 11.20 -32.66 14.63
N GLU A 109 11.46 -31.71 15.53
CA GLU A 109 10.60 -31.36 16.67
C GLU A 109 9.81 -30.06 16.41
N LEU A 110 10.13 -29.35 15.31
CA LEU A 110 9.48 -28.11 14.94
C LEU A 110 8.02 -28.37 14.51
N ASN A 111 7.10 -27.70 15.21
CA ASN A 111 5.70 -27.56 14.78
C ASN A 111 5.45 -26.08 14.46
N LEU A 112 5.42 -25.74 13.16
CA LEU A 112 5.26 -24.37 12.71
C LEU A 112 3.79 -23.93 12.87
N GLN A 113 3.53 -23.08 13.86
CA GLN A 113 2.21 -22.49 14.09
C GLN A 113 2.32 -20.97 14.10
N LEU A 114 1.95 -20.34 12.98
CA LEU A 114 2.04 -18.90 12.82
C LEU A 114 1.07 -18.18 13.77
N PRO A 115 1.48 -17.02 14.33
CA PRO A 115 0.62 -16.27 15.23
C PRO A 115 -0.59 -15.76 14.45
N LYS A 116 -1.76 -15.81 15.09
CA LYS A 116 -2.99 -15.24 14.55
C LYS A 116 -3.28 -13.94 15.28
N GLN A 117 -3.18 -12.83 14.56
CA GLN A 117 -3.45 -11.50 15.12
C GLN A 117 -4.51 -10.80 14.29
N SER A 118 -5.61 -10.42 14.93
CA SER A 118 -6.67 -9.63 14.29
C SER A 118 -6.25 -8.17 14.10
N LEU A 119 -6.81 -7.52 13.09
CA LEU A 119 -6.65 -6.07 12.92
C LEU A 119 -7.31 -5.33 14.08
N LYS A 120 -6.70 -4.22 14.50
CA LYS A 120 -7.29 -3.37 15.54
C LYS A 120 -8.50 -2.65 14.98
N THR A 121 -9.57 -2.59 15.77
CA THR A 121 -10.77 -1.80 15.48
C THR A 121 -10.84 -0.64 16.46
N VAL A 122 -11.24 0.53 15.97
CA VAL A 122 -11.51 1.69 16.82
C VAL A 122 -12.93 1.57 17.35
N HIS A 123 -13.09 1.64 18.67
CA HIS A 123 -14.40 1.74 19.30
C HIS A 123 -14.71 3.21 19.55
N LEU A 124 -15.85 3.67 19.04
CA LEU A 124 -16.31 5.04 19.26
C LEU A 124 -16.94 5.18 20.64
N THR A 125 -16.66 6.28 21.32
CA THR A 125 -17.25 6.60 22.61
C THR A 125 -18.64 7.20 22.39
N SER A 126 -19.66 6.58 22.98
CA SER A 126 -21.04 7.06 22.84
C SER A 126 -21.18 8.48 23.41
N GLY A 127 -21.80 9.37 22.62
CA GLY A 127 -22.08 10.76 23.03
C GLY A 127 -20.88 11.71 23.03
N GLN A 128 -19.68 11.24 22.63
CA GLN A 128 -18.52 12.11 22.50
C GLN A 128 -18.48 12.77 21.11
N THR A 129 -18.08 14.04 21.07
CA THR A 129 -17.76 14.74 19.82
C THR A 129 -16.70 13.98 19.03
N ARG A 130 -16.93 13.84 17.72
CA ARG A 130 -16.05 13.05 16.85
C ARG A 130 -15.84 13.70 15.49
N TYR A 131 -14.84 13.20 14.78
CA TYR A 131 -14.75 13.37 13.33
C TYR A 131 -15.72 12.42 12.64
N ILE A 132 -16.48 12.93 11.68
CA ILE A 132 -17.17 12.12 10.67
C ILE A 132 -16.45 12.36 9.35
N SER A 133 -15.93 11.31 8.72
CA SER A 133 -15.03 11.46 7.59
C SER A 133 -15.43 10.65 6.39
N THR A 134 -15.28 11.23 5.20
CA THR A 134 -15.37 10.49 3.93
C THR A 134 -14.02 9.91 3.49
N LEU A 135 -13.00 9.98 4.34
CA LEU A 135 -11.75 9.25 4.16
C LEU A 135 -11.98 7.75 4.37
N ASN A 136 -11.13 6.93 3.77
CA ASN A 136 -11.15 5.48 3.95
C ASN A 136 -9.79 5.02 4.46
N SER A 137 -9.52 5.29 5.74
CA SER A 137 -8.21 5.04 6.36
C SER A 137 -8.30 4.64 7.84
N ASP A 138 -8.25 3.33 8.09
CA ASP A 138 -8.22 2.76 9.46
C ASP A 138 -7.02 3.26 10.27
N ARG A 139 -5.90 3.54 9.58
CA ARG A 139 -4.68 4.03 10.23
C ARG A 139 -4.90 5.41 10.85
N ILE A 140 -5.56 6.32 10.13
CA ILE A 140 -5.84 7.67 10.67
C ILE A 140 -6.74 7.54 11.88
N SER A 141 -7.80 6.74 11.80
CA SER A 141 -8.71 6.50 12.93
C SER A 141 -7.98 5.94 14.15
N LEU A 142 -7.05 5.01 13.98
CA LEU A 142 -6.28 4.45 15.10
C LEU A 142 -5.30 5.45 15.73
N VAL A 143 -4.62 6.25 14.91
CA VAL A 143 -3.72 7.30 15.43
C VAL A 143 -4.53 8.32 16.22
N LEU A 144 -5.67 8.76 15.69
CA LEU A 144 -6.57 9.69 16.39
C LEU A 144 -7.10 9.09 17.70
N SER A 145 -7.51 7.82 17.68
CA SER A 145 -7.97 7.11 18.89
C SER A 145 -6.89 7.07 19.98
N SER A 146 -5.61 6.91 19.61
CA SER A 146 -4.49 6.97 20.57
C SER A 146 -4.30 8.35 21.21
N HIS A 147 -4.88 9.40 20.62
CA HIS A 147 -4.92 10.76 21.17
C HIS A 147 -6.27 11.11 21.85
N GLY A 148 -7.16 10.12 22.01
CA GLY A 148 -8.49 10.27 22.59
C GLY A 148 -9.48 11.00 21.66
N ILE A 149 -9.24 10.93 20.34
CA ILE A 149 -10.07 11.58 19.33
C ILE A 149 -10.79 10.50 18.52
N ASP A 150 -12.11 10.56 18.53
CA ASP A 150 -12.94 9.61 17.80
C ASP A 150 -13.10 10.02 16.34
N MET A 151 -13.08 9.03 15.44
CA MET A 151 -13.28 9.23 14.00
C MET A 151 -14.11 8.10 13.42
N GLU A 152 -15.29 8.42 12.90
CA GLU A 152 -16.11 7.52 12.11
C GLU A 152 -15.86 7.74 10.62
N ASN A 153 -15.54 6.68 9.88
CA ASN A 153 -15.39 6.73 8.43
C ASN A 153 -16.71 6.36 7.76
N VAL A 154 -17.32 7.34 7.08
CA VAL A 154 -18.55 7.21 6.30
C VAL A 154 -18.19 7.41 4.82
N PRO A 155 -17.83 6.34 4.08
CA PRO A 155 -17.55 6.45 2.66
C PRO A 155 -18.84 6.78 1.90
N VAL A 156 -18.85 7.92 1.21
CA VAL A 156 -20.02 8.42 0.45
C VAL A 156 -19.87 8.27 -1.07
N VAL A 157 -18.73 7.79 -1.54
CA VAL A 157 -18.47 7.53 -2.96
C VAL A 157 -17.97 6.10 -3.08
N ASP A 158 -18.63 5.33 -3.94
CA ASP A 158 -18.10 4.07 -4.43
C ASP A 158 -17.28 4.33 -5.68
N LEU A 159 -16.22 3.56 -5.82
CA LEU A 159 -15.38 3.61 -7.00
C LEU A 159 -15.51 2.26 -7.71
N SER A 160 -15.90 2.30 -8.97
CA SER A 160 -16.20 1.11 -9.77
C SER A 160 -15.10 0.90 -10.80
N PRO A 161 -14.34 -0.21 -10.75
CA PRO A 161 -13.33 -0.52 -11.75
C PRO A 161 -13.93 -0.68 -13.15
N LYS A 162 -13.19 -0.30 -14.19
CA LYS A 162 -13.56 -0.48 -15.60
C LYS A 162 -12.59 -1.38 -16.32
N PHE A 163 -12.46 -2.63 -15.88
CA PHE A 163 -11.45 -3.57 -16.38
C PHE A 163 -11.50 -3.81 -17.89
N ASP A 164 -12.68 -3.68 -18.49
CA ASP A 164 -12.92 -3.71 -19.93
C ASP A 164 -12.21 -2.60 -20.70
N GLN A 165 -11.92 -1.47 -20.05
CA GLN A 165 -11.21 -0.33 -20.62
C GLN A 165 -9.70 -0.36 -20.34
N TRP A 166 -9.21 -1.32 -19.56
CA TRP A 166 -7.77 -1.47 -19.35
C TRP A 166 -7.13 -2.05 -20.62
N PRO A 167 -5.95 -1.53 -21.05
CA PRO A 167 -5.24 -2.10 -22.19
C PRO A 167 -4.98 -3.61 -21.98
N GLN A 168 -5.19 -4.43 -23.00
CA GLN A 168 -4.79 -5.84 -22.92
C GLN A 168 -3.30 -6.01 -23.25
N ASP A 169 -2.83 -5.27 -24.25
CA ASP A 169 -1.46 -5.37 -24.71
C ASP A 169 -0.56 -4.30 -24.08
N PHE A 170 -0.21 -4.47 -22.81
CA PHE A 170 0.64 -3.52 -22.08
C PHE A 170 2.07 -3.48 -22.62
N LEU A 171 2.62 -4.65 -22.94
CA LEU A 171 4.04 -4.82 -23.27
C LEU A 171 4.31 -5.17 -24.74
N SER A 172 3.28 -5.36 -25.57
CA SER A 172 3.43 -5.80 -26.97
C SER A 172 4.28 -4.83 -27.81
N ALA A 173 4.22 -3.54 -27.50
CA ALA A 173 4.99 -2.50 -28.17
C ALA A 173 6.47 -2.43 -27.73
N TYR A 174 6.88 -3.23 -26.75
CA TYR A 174 8.21 -3.15 -26.13
C TYR A 174 9.01 -4.42 -26.35
N THR A 175 10.19 -4.29 -26.93
CA THR A 175 11.10 -5.42 -27.22
C THR A 175 12.06 -5.72 -26.06
N SER A 176 12.23 -4.80 -25.12
CA SER A 176 13.17 -4.92 -24.00
C SER A 176 12.57 -4.44 -22.68
N LYS A 177 12.92 -5.16 -21.59
CA LYS A 177 12.48 -4.82 -20.23
C LYS A 177 12.94 -3.44 -19.75
N ARG A 178 14.08 -2.97 -20.25
CA ARG A 178 14.64 -1.67 -19.86
C ARG A 178 13.77 -0.49 -20.33
N ASP A 179 12.98 -0.72 -21.38
CA ASP A 179 12.16 0.29 -22.05
C ASP A 179 10.69 0.20 -21.60
N TRP A 180 10.36 -0.71 -20.66
CA TRP A 180 9.00 -0.90 -20.17
C TRP A 180 8.44 0.37 -19.50
N PRO A 181 7.14 0.64 -19.66
CA PRO A 181 6.51 1.83 -19.11
C PRO A 181 6.36 1.73 -17.59
N TYR A 182 6.20 2.88 -16.95
CA TYR A 182 5.80 2.97 -15.54
C TYR A 182 4.29 3.14 -15.41
N LEU A 183 3.66 2.36 -14.53
CA LEU A 183 2.25 2.55 -14.17
C LEU A 183 2.12 3.61 -13.08
N VAL A 184 1.47 4.74 -13.38
CA VAL A 184 1.31 5.86 -12.44
C VAL A 184 -0.02 5.77 -11.72
N LEU A 185 0.03 5.68 -10.39
CA LEU A 185 -1.13 5.52 -9.50
C LEU A 185 -1.32 6.77 -8.64
N THR A 186 -2.42 7.47 -8.88
CA THR A 186 -2.72 8.77 -8.26
C THR A 186 -3.61 8.70 -7.02
N SER A 187 -4.06 7.49 -6.63
CA SER A 187 -4.87 7.30 -5.43
C SER A 187 -4.76 5.86 -4.88
N PRO A 188 -5.06 5.63 -3.59
CA PRO A 188 -5.18 4.28 -3.02
C PRO A 188 -6.17 3.38 -3.76
N PHE A 189 -7.19 3.98 -4.39
CA PHE A 189 -8.15 3.21 -5.18
C PHE A 189 -7.60 2.80 -6.55
N ALA A 190 -6.86 3.68 -7.22
CA ALA A 190 -6.15 3.32 -8.45
C ALA A 190 -5.22 2.11 -8.21
N ALA A 191 -4.56 2.05 -7.05
CA ALA A 191 -3.78 0.89 -6.64
C ALA A 191 -4.62 -0.40 -6.53
N LYS A 192 -5.79 -0.34 -5.87
CA LYS A 192 -6.71 -1.49 -5.80
C LYS A 192 -7.12 -1.97 -7.19
N CYS A 193 -7.50 -1.06 -8.09
CA CYS A 193 -7.83 -1.40 -9.47
C CYS A 193 -6.65 -2.00 -10.22
N ALA A 194 -5.46 -1.44 -10.09
CA ALA A 194 -4.26 -1.94 -10.76
C ALA A 194 -3.91 -3.38 -10.33
N VAL A 195 -4.00 -3.68 -9.03
CA VAL A 195 -3.77 -5.05 -8.54
C VAL A 195 -4.82 -6.01 -9.05
N GLN A 196 -6.10 -5.62 -9.03
CA GLN A 196 -7.18 -6.46 -9.56
C GLN A 196 -7.04 -6.67 -11.07
N ALA A 197 -6.70 -5.62 -11.83
CA ALA A 197 -6.43 -5.73 -13.26
C ALA A 197 -5.22 -6.63 -13.54
N ALA A 198 -4.18 -6.57 -12.71
CA ALA A 198 -2.98 -7.42 -12.84
C ALA A 198 -3.27 -8.92 -12.63
N ALA A 199 -4.34 -9.27 -11.91
CA ALA A 199 -4.77 -10.66 -11.77
C ALA A 199 -5.26 -11.25 -13.11
N SER A 200 -5.88 -10.43 -13.94
CA SER A 200 -6.37 -10.82 -15.28
C SER A 200 -5.36 -10.53 -16.39
N ASN A 201 -4.43 -9.60 -16.17
CA ASN A 201 -3.37 -9.24 -17.10
C ASN A 201 -2.00 -9.19 -16.40
N PRO A 202 -1.20 -10.28 -16.46
CA PRO A 202 0.08 -10.37 -15.75
C PRO A 202 1.10 -9.29 -16.14
N ASP A 203 1.00 -8.69 -17.33
CA ASP A 203 1.93 -7.65 -17.77
C ASP A 203 1.86 -6.41 -16.89
N ILE A 204 0.68 -6.07 -16.36
CA ILE A 204 0.50 -4.98 -15.41
C ILE A 204 1.32 -5.21 -14.14
N GLY A 205 1.35 -6.45 -13.65
CA GLY A 205 2.13 -6.84 -12.47
C GLY A 205 3.64 -6.88 -12.70
N ARG A 206 4.09 -6.89 -13.96
CA ARG A 206 5.51 -7.00 -14.34
C ARG A 206 6.19 -5.64 -14.52
N ILE A 207 5.41 -4.60 -14.83
CA ILE A 207 5.94 -3.24 -15.01
C ILE A 207 6.17 -2.53 -13.66
N PRO A 208 7.11 -1.57 -13.60
CA PRO A 208 7.33 -0.78 -12.39
C PRO A 208 6.16 0.18 -12.12
N TRP A 209 5.79 0.34 -10.86
CA TRP A 209 4.68 1.23 -10.46
C TRP A 209 5.20 2.48 -9.74
N VAL A 210 4.60 3.62 -10.04
CA VAL A 210 4.81 4.91 -9.37
C VAL A 210 3.57 5.25 -8.56
N ALA A 211 3.71 5.39 -7.25
CA ALA A 211 2.67 5.93 -6.40
C ALA A 211 2.87 7.44 -6.20
N ILE A 212 1.78 8.22 -6.31
CA ILE A 212 1.79 9.66 -6.02
C ILE A 212 2.34 9.95 -4.61
N GLY A 213 2.01 9.11 -3.63
CA GLY A 213 2.42 9.28 -2.24
C GLY A 213 2.17 8.05 -1.38
N GLU A 214 2.47 8.19 -0.08
CA GLU A 214 2.56 7.06 0.86
C GLU A 214 1.25 6.30 1.02
N GLY A 215 0.09 6.98 0.98
CA GLY A 215 -1.21 6.32 1.05
C GLY A 215 -1.43 5.35 -0.12
N THR A 216 -1.06 5.77 -1.33
CA THR A 216 -1.16 4.94 -2.53
C THR A 216 -0.14 3.80 -2.52
N ALA A 217 1.13 4.09 -2.18
CA ALA A 217 2.17 3.08 -2.06
C ALA A 217 1.81 1.99 -1.03
N ARG A 218 1.23 2.40 0.10
CA ARG A 218 0.75 1.50 1.15
C ARG A 218 -0.45 0.67 0.71
N ALA A 219 -1.35 1.23 -0.10
CA ALA A 219 -2.46 0.46 -0.68
C ALA A 219 -1.95 -0.63 -1.65
N CYS A 220 -0.96 -0.34 -2.49
CA CYS A 220 -0.27 -1.36 -3.29
C CYS A 220 0.36 -2.41 -2.37
N PHE A 221 1.12 -1.97 -1.37
CA PHE A 221 1.88 -2.86 -0.49
C PHE A 221 0.99 -3.80 0.32
N ARG A 222 -0.14 -3.29 0.84
CA ARG A 222 -1.16 -4.10 1.54
C ARG A 222 -1.66 -5.25 0.66
N LEU A 223 -1.75 -5.02 -0.65
CA LEU A 223 -2.20 -5.99 -1.64
C LEU A 223 -1.06 -6.82 -2.25
N GLY A 224 0.15 -6.78 -1.66
CA GLY A 224 1.28 -7.59 -2.09
C GLY A 224 2.16 -6.98 -3.17
N VAL A 225 1.92 -5.72 -3.59
CA VAL A 225 2.73 -5.05 -4.62
C VAL A 225 3.60 -3.95 -4.01
N THR A 226 4.92 -4.08 -4.16
CA THR A 226 5.87 -3.02 -3.82
C THR A 226 6.05 -2.10 -5.01
N VAL A 227 5.73 -0.82 -4.83
CA VAL A 227 5.95 0.20 -5.88
C VAL A 227 7.44 0.47 -6.07
N ALA A 228 7.85 0.75 -7.31
CA ALA A 228 9.22 1.15 -7.61
C ALA A 228 9.53 2.55 -7.09
N VAL A 229 8.53 3.44 -7.11
CA VAL A 229 8.68 4.84 -6.70
C VAL A 229 7.47 5.29 -5.87
N CYS A 230 7.77 6.03 -4.79
CA CYS A 230 6.79 6.79 -4.02
C CYS A 230 7.18 8.28 -4.10
N ALA A 231 6.49 9.03 -4.96
CA ALA A 231 6.88 10.41 -5.30
C ALA A 231 6.68 11.41 -4.15
N LYS A 232 5.89 11.04 -3.12
CA LYS A 232 5.51 11.92 -2.00
C LYS A 232 4.91 13.27 -2.44
N ALA A 233 4.32 13.31 -3.63
CA ALA A 233 3.60 14.45 -4.16
C ALA A 233 2.22 14.58 -3.50
N ARG A 234 1.79 15.81 -3.23
CA ARG A 234 0.49 16.08 -2.59
C ARG A 234 -0.66 16.24 -3.59
N ASN A 235 -0.33 16.46 -4.86
CA ASN A 235 -1.30 16.68 -5.93
C ASN A 235 -0.67 16.35 -7.29
N ALA A 236 -1.50 16.37 -8.34
CA ALA A 236 -1.10 16.10 -9.71
C ALA A 236 0.04 17.01 -10.21
N ARG A 237 0.01 18.31 -9.86
CA ARG A 237 1.05 19.27 -10.27
C ARG A 237 2.42 18.89 -9.69
N GLN A 238 2.48 18.64 -8.39
CA GLN A 238 3.72 18.20 -7.74
C GLN A 238 4.21 16.85 -8.27
N LEU A 239 3.29 15.94 -8.63
CA LEU A 239 3.66 14.67 -9.23
C LEU A 239 4.27 14.85 -10.62
N ALA A 240 3.72 15.77 -11.43
CA ALA A 240 4.28 16.08 -12.75
C ALA A 240 5.69 16.66 -12.62
N THR A 241 5.88 17.63 -11.73
CA THR A 241 7.20 18.19 -11.42
C THR A 241 8.19 17.09 -11.01
N TYR A 242 7.80 16.22 -10.08
CA TYR A 242 8.64 15.11 -9.64
C TYR A 242 9.03 14.20 -10.81
N ILE A 243 8.08 13.82 -11.66
CA ILE A 243 8.37 12.95 -12.81
C ILE A 243 9.34 13.62 -13.78
N THR A 244 9.11 14.89 -14.13
CA THR A 244 9.98 15.65 -15.05
C THR A 244 11.41 15.79 -14.52
N GLU A 245 11.59 15.93 -13.21
CA GLU A 245 12.91 16.10 -12.60
C GLU A 245 13.67 14.78 -12.41
N ASN A 246 12.96 13.64 -12.30
CA ASN A 246 13.55 12.37 -11.86
C ASN A 246 13.58 11.27 -12.93
N PHE A 247 12.91 11.46 -14.07
CA PHE A 247 12.86 10.46 -15.14
C PHE A 247 13.41 11.02 -16.46
N PRO A 248 14.16 10.22 -17.24
CA PRO A 248 14.52 10.58 -18.61
C PRO A 248 13.27 10.78 -19.45
N SER A 249 13.25 11.79 -20.33
CA SER A 249 12.12 12.10 -21.22
C SER A 249 11.72 10.94 -22.14
N THR A 250 12.62 9.98 -22.37
CA THR A 250 12.34 8.75 -23.12
C THR A 250 11.47 7.74 -22.35
N THR A 251 11.19 7.98 -21.07
CA THR A 251 10.37 7.10 -20.23
C THR A 251 8.90 7.17 -20.65
N ALA A 252 8.26 6.01 -20.79
CA ALA A 252 6.83 5.92 -21.06
C ALA A 252 6.03 5.78 -19.74
N PHE A 253 4.88 6.45 -19.67
CA PHE A 253 3.98 6.42 -18.51
C PHE A 253 2.59 5.97 -18.90
N PHE A 254 2.05 5.02 -18.12
CA PHE A 254 0.70 4.51 -18.27
C PHE A 254 -0.15 4.99 -17.09
N LEU A 255 -1.30 5.59 -17.38
CA LEU A 255 -2.08 6.34 -16.41
C LEU A 255 -3.56 5.90 -16.36
N PRO A 256 -3.93 4.98 -15.46
CA PRO A 256 -5.32 4.71 -15.14
C PRO A 256 -5.91 5.86 -14.31
N ARG A 257 -6.79 6.65 -14.93
CA ARG A 257 -7.46 7.80 -14.30
C ARG A 257 -8.90 7.50 -13.90
N SER A 258 -9.40 8.29 -12.94
CA SER A 258 -10.84 8.40 -12.67
C SER A 258 -11.54 9.04 -13.87
N SER A 259 -12.80 8.68 -14.12
CA SER A 259 -13.67 9.37 -15.09
C SER A 259 -13.80 10.88 -14.83
N LEU A 260 -13.70 11.31 -13.57
CA LEU A 260 -13.83 12.71 -13.15
C LEU A 260 -12.48 13.45 -13.05
N ALA A 261 -11.35 12.78 -13.32
CA ALA A 261 -10.05 13.44 -13.20
C ALA A 261 -9.87 14.53 -14.28
N SER A 262 -9.20 15.63 -13.95
CA SER A 262 -8.78 16.60 -14.97
C SER A 262 -7.68 15.98 -15.86
N PRO A 263 -7.66 16.25 -17.18
CA PRO A 263 -6.57 15.83 -18.07
C PRO A 263 -5.25 16.59 -17.83
N ALA A 264 -5.26 17.67 -17.03
CA ALA A 264 -4.09 18.54 -16.82
C ALA A 264 -2.81 17.82 -16.38
N PHE A 265 -2.92 16.68 -15.67
CA PHE A 265 -1.74 15.89 -15.31
C PHE A 265 -1.11 15.17 -16.51
N GLU A 266 -1.95 14.59 -17.37
CA GLU A 266 -1.53 13.93 -18.60
C GLU A 266 -0.94 14.94 -19.57
N GLU A 267 -1.63 16.07 -19.77
CA GLU A 267 -1.19 17.18 -20.62
C GLU A 267 0.19 17.70 -20.17
N ALA A 268 0.38 17.93 -18.86
CA ALA A 268 1.66 18.41 -18.34
C ALA A 268 2.83 17.45 -18.59
N LEU A 269 2.59 16.13 -18.55
CA LEU A 269 3.62 15.14 -18.87
C LEU A 269 3.89 15.07 -20.38
N GLN A 270 2.86 15.17 -21.21
CA GLN A 270 3.01 15.22 -22.68
C GLN A 270 3.76 16.48 -23.12
N GLU A 271 3.45 17.64 -22.55
CA GLU A 271 4.15 18.91 -22.78
C GLU A 271 5.63 18.84 -22.37
N ALA A 272 5.95 18.07 -21.33
CA ALA A 272 7.33 17.80 -20.91
C ALA A 272 8.05 16.76 -21.80
N GLY A 273 7.39 16.24 -22.85
CA GLY A 273 7.98 15.36 -23.85
C GLY A 273 7.90 13.86 -23.54
N PHE A 274 7.17 13.45 -22.50
CA PHE A 274 7.00 12.04 -22.17
C PHE A 274 5.95 11.36 -23.07
N SER A 275 6.15 10.06 -23.35
CA SER A 275 5.10 9.23 -23.96
C SER A 275 4.11 8.81 -22.87
N VAL A 276 2.87 9.30 -22.95
CA VAL A 276 1.83 9.01 -21.95
C VAL A 276 0.65 8.30 -22.60
N LYS A 277 0.25 7.16 -22.04
CA LYS A 277 -0.98 6.45 -22.37
C LYS A 277 -1.94 6.51 -21.19
N ALA A 278 -2.99 7.30 -21.28
CA ALA A 278 -4.03 7.38 -20.26
C ALA A 278 -5.33 6.69 -20.69
N TRP A 279 -6.09 6.19 -19.72
CA TRP A 279 -7.42 5.62 -19.93
C TRP A 279 -8.26 5.74 -18.66
N ILE A 280 -9.58 5.63 -18.78
CA ILE A 280 -10.45 5.57 -17.60
C ILE A 280 -10.31 4.19 -16.97
N GLY A 281 -9.57 4.10 -15.86
CA GLY A 281 -9.37 2.86 -15.13
C GLY A 281 -10.53 2.54 -14.18
N TYR A 282 -11.26 3.56 -13.74
CA TYR A 282 -12.36 3.46 -12.81
C TYR A 282 -13.29 4.69 -12.85
N GLU A 283 -14.52 4.51 -12.37
CA GLU A 283 -15.53 5.56 -12.27
C GLU A 283 -15.88 5.88 -10.82
N ASN A 284 -16.29 7.12 -10.59
CA ASN A 284 -16.90 7.55 -9.33
C ASN A 284 -18.42 7.39 -9.40
N ALA A 285 -18.99 6.63 -8.48
CA ALA A 285 -20.42 6.51 -8.29
C ALA A 285 -20.78 7.07 -6.90
N PRO A 286 -21.73 8.02 -6.80
CA PRO A 286 -22.32 8.38 -5.51
C PRO A 286 -22.87 7.13 -4.83
N LYS A 287 -22.55 6.95 -3.56
CA LYS A 287 -23.12 5.87 -2.76
C LYS A 287 -24.41 6.36 -2.12
N GLU A 288 -25.50 5.63 -2.30
CA GLU A 288 -26.74 5.87 -1.55
C GLU A 288 -26.54 5.42 -0.10
N LEU A 289 -26.82 6.33 0.83
CA LEU A 289 -26.62 6.09 2.25
C LEU A 289 -27.91 6.35 3.03
N ALA A 290 -28.11 5.52 4.05
CA ALA A 290 -29.07 5.82 5.10
C ALA A 290 -28.61 7.07 5.88
N SER A 291 -29.53 7.68 6.64
CA SER A 291 -29.22 8.80 7.50
C SER A 291 -28.09 8.45 8.48
N VAL A 292 -27.08 9.31 8.55
CA VAL A 292 -26.01 9.22 9.54
C VAL A 292 -26.36 10.13 10.72
N GLU A 293 -26.15 9.64 11.95
CA GLU A 293 -26.27 10.50 13.13
C GLU A 293 -25.11 11.49 13.18
N VAL A 294 -25.46 12.78 13.16
CA VAL A 294 -24.52 13.90 13.16
C VAL A 294 -24.96 14.87 14.24
N SER A 295 -24.08 15.13 15.20
CA SER A 295 -24.24 16.21 16.19
C SER A 295 -23.74 17.53 15.61
N GLY A 296 -24.32 18.66 16.02
CA GLY A 296 -23.83 19.99 15.62
C GLY A 296 -22.39 20.26 16.06
N GLU A 297 -21.93 19.58 17.12
CA GLU A 297 -20.57 19.67 17.65
C GLU A 297 -19.58 18.78 16.91
N ASP A 298 -20.03 17.83 16.10
CA ASP A 298 -19.12 16.98 15.31
C ASP A 298 -18.34 17.80 14.28
N VAL A 299 -17.38 17.16 13.63
CA VAL A 299 -16.57 17.81 12.60
C VAL A 299 -16.55 16.94 11.35
N LEU A 300 -17.01 17.49 10.23
CA LEU A 300 -17.09 16.76 8.97
C LEU A 300 -15.79 16.89 8.19
N VAL A 301 -15.17 15.77 7.84
CA VAL A 301 -13.92 15.73 7.06
C VAL A 301 -14.21 15.20 5.65
N LEU A 302 -14.21 16.10 4.66
CA LEU A 302 -14.49 15.79 3.25
C LEU A 302 -13.19 15.59 2.46
N SER A 303 -13.02 14.38 1.92
CA SER A 303 -11.80 13.95 1.23
C SER A 303 -11.64 14.49 -0.19
N SER A 304 -12.72 14.93 -0.83
CA SER A 304 -12.73 15.40 -2.22
C SER A 304 -14.00 16.21 -2.56
N ALA A 305 -13.97 16.94 -3.68
CA ALA A 305 -15.16 17.58 -4.26
C ALA A 305 -16.30 16.58 -4.53
N SER A 306 -15.98 15.39 -5.06
CA SER A 306 -16.97 14.33 -5.28
C SER A 306 -17.60 13.81 -3.99
N SER A 307 -16.85 13.80 -2.87
CA SER A 307 -17.40 13.46 -1.56
C SER A 307 -18.38 14.53 -1.07
N ALA A 308 -18.06 15.81 -1.26
CA ALA A 308 -18.94 16.92 -0.89
C ALA A 308 -20.28 16.86 -1.66
N ILE A 309 -20.22 16.68 -2.98
CA ILE A 309 -21.40 16.54 -3.83
C ILE A 309 -22.24 15.34 -3.40
N SER A 310 -21.61 14.19 -3.14
CA SER A 310 -22.34 12.99 -2.71
C SER A 310 -22.99 13.16 -1.34
N TRP A 311 -22.31 13.82 -0.40
CA TRP A 311 -22.86 14.12 0.93
C TRP A 311 -24.12 14.98 0.84
N ALA A 312 -24.05 16.06 0.04
CA ALA A 312 -25.18 16.95 -0.22
C ALA A 312 -26.33 16.25 -0.95
N LYS A 313 -26.02 15.44 -1.98
CA LYS A 313 -27.03 14.69 -2.74
C LYS A 313 -27.81 13.68 -1.87
N ASN A 314 -27.14 13.08 -0.89
CA ASN A 314 -27.78 12.19 0.08
C ASN A 314 -28.57 12.95 1.18
N GLY A 315 -28.55 14.28 1.19
CA GLY A 315 -29.22 15.08 2.21
C GLY A 315 -28.71 14.83 3.62
N LEU A 316 -27.45 14.40 3.77
CA LEU A 316 -26.88 14.05 5.06
C LEU A 316 -26.69 15.30 5.91
N LYS A 317 -27.02 15.21 7.21
CA LYS A 317 -26.82 16.31 8.16
C LYS A 317 -25.37 16.78 8.14
N VAL A 318 -25.19 18.08 8.34
CA VAL A 318 -23.88 18.74 8.32
C VAL A 318 -23.65 19.39 9.68
N PRO A 319 -22.49 19.16 10.34
CA PRO A 319 -22.15 19.87 11.55
C PRO A 319 -21.63 21.28 11.23
N ARG A 320 -21.38 22.10 12.27
CA ARG A 320 -20.90 23.47 12.07
C ARG A 320 -19.55 23.53 11.35
N ASP A 321 -18.62 22.65 11.69
CA ASP A 321 -17.24 22.70 11.17
C ASP A 321 -17.00 21.64 10.10
N ILE A 322 -16.41 22.07 8.98
CA ILE A 322 -16.04 21.22 7.84
C ILE A 322 -14.55 21.37 7.57
N LEU A 323 -13.84 20.25 7.49
CA LEU A 323 -12.45 20.17 7.05
C LEU A 323 -12.40 19.56 5.66
N CYS A 324 -11.75 20.23 4.71
CA CYS A 324 -11.66 19.74 3.33
C CYS A 324 -10.22 19.67 2.82
N MET A 325 -10.05 18.87 1.76
CA MET A 325 -8.75 18.62 1.13
C MET A 325 -8.56 19.55 -0.07
N GLY A 326 -7.80 20.64 0.15
CA GLY A 326 -7.41 21.59 -0.89
C GLY A 326 -8.53 22.51 -1.39
N ASP A 327 -8.13 23.48 -2.21
CA ASP A 327 -8.99 24.59 -2.62
C ASP A 327 -10.12 24.17 -3.55
N ASN A 328 -9.93 23.12 -4.36
CA ASN A 328 -11.00 22.62 -5.24
C ASN A 328 -12.18 22.03 -4.44
N ALA A 329 -11.88 21.26 -3.38
CA ALA A 329 -12.93 20.74 -2.50
C ALA A 329 -13.64 21.88 -1.78
N ARG A 330 -12.89 22.89 -1.31
CA ARG A 330 -13.45 24.10 -0.69
C ARG A 330 -14.43 24.82 -1.62
N ALA A 331 -14.00 25.15 -2.84
CA ALA A 331 -14.83 25.84 -3.82
C ALA A 331 -16.12 25.06 -4.14
N THR A 332 -16.03 23.72 -4.19
CA THR A 332 -17.21 22.86 -4.38
C THR A 332 -18.16 22.94 -3.18
N ILE A 333 -17.65 22.87 -1.94
CA ILE A 333 -18.46 22.97 -0.72
C ILE A 333 -19.16 24.32 -0.65
N GLU A 334 -18.44 25.41 -0.92
CA GLU A 334 -18.98 26.79 -0.89
C GLU A 334 -20.01 27.05 -2.00
N SER A 335 -20.02 26.25 -3.07
CA SER A 335 -21.01 26.36 -4.16
C SER A 335 -22.32 25.60 -3.92
N LEU A 336 -22.41 24.84 -2.84
CA LEU A 336 -23.54 23.96 -2.55
C LEU A 336 -24.33 24.50 -1.35
N ASP A 337 -25.57 24.95 -1.57
CA ASP A 337 -26.49 25.50 -0.55
C ASP A 337 -26.65 24.57 0.68
N HIS A 338 -26.44 23.26 0.49
CA HIS A 338 -26.48 22.26 1.56
C HIS A 338 -25.48 22.52 2.69
N PHE A 339 -24.39 23.25 2.43
CA PHE A 339 -23.36 23.58 3.41
C PHE A 339 -23.42 25.04 3.88
N ASP A 340 -24.51 25.77 3.59
CA ASP A 340 -24.66 27.16 4.00
C ASP A 340 -24.56 27.34 5.53
N GLY A 341 -23.83 28.38 5.94
CA GLY A 341 -23.61 28.69 7.35
C GLY A 341 -22.54 27.83 8.04
N CYS A 342 -21.93 26.86 7.35
CA CYS A 342 -20.85 26.05 7.89
C CYS A 342 -19.49 26.77 7.83
N GLN A 343 -18.59 26.45 8.75
CA GLN A 343 -17.21 26.93 8.75
C GLN A 343 -16.31 25.94 8.03
N VAL A 344 -15.81 26.32 6.85
CA VAL A 344 -14.94 25.47 6.02
C VAL A 344 -13.47 25.83 6.22
N SER A 345 -12.67 24.85 6.62
CA SER A 345 -11.21 24.98 6.77
C SER A 345 -10.47 24.01 5.85
N VAL A 346 -9.44 24.52 5.16
CA VAL A 346 -8.58 23.70 4.29
C VAL A 346 -7.41 23.16 5.09
N LEU A 347 -7.30 21.83 5.19
CA LEU A 347 -6.14 21.19 5.82
C LEU A 347 -4.96 21.10 4.85
N LYS A 348 -3.74 21.23 5.38
CA LYS A 348 -2.49 20.95 4.65
C LYS A 348 -2.26 19.43 4.49
N GLY A 349 -3.21 18.76 3.85
CA GLY A 349 -3.26 17.31 3.63
C GLY A 349 -3.98 16.55 4.76
N PRO A 350 -4.56 15.36 4.48
CA PRO A 350 -5.25 14.53 5.47
C PRO A 350 -4.24 13.71 6.31
N THR A 351 -3.27 14.37 6.93
CA THR A 351 -2.35 13.69 7.84
C THR A 351 -3.01 13.53 9.21
N SER A 352 -2.66 12.47 9.92
CA SER A 352 -3.06 12.31 11.32
C SER A 352 -2.69 13.54 12.14
N ASP A 353 -1.49 14.07 11.92
CA ASP A 353 -0.94 15.17 12.70
C ASP A 353 -1.74 16.46 12.49
N ALA A 354 -2.11 16.78 11.24
CA ALA A 354 -2.94 17.95 10.95
C ALA A 354 -4.33 17.85 11.58
N LEU A 355 -4.93 16.65 11.62
CA LEU A 355 -6.21 16.41 12.28
C LEU A 355 -6.10 16.51 13.81
N VAL A 356 -5.00 16.02 14.40
CA VAL A 356 -4.74 16.14 15.85
C VAL A 356 -4.51 17.60 16.24
N GLU A 357 -3.68 18.33 15.49
CA GLU A 357 -3.40 19.76 15.72
C GLU A 357 -4.67 20.59 15.65
N TRP A 358 -5.48 20.42 14.59
CA TRP A 358 -6.75 21.12 14.47
C TRP A 358 -7.69 20.80 15.64
N TRP A 359 -7.80 19.53 16.02
CA TRP A 359 -8.68 19.12 17.12
C TRP A 359 -8.26 19.75 18.45
N ASN A 360 -6.96 19.71 18.77
CA ASN A 360 -6.45 20.27 20.02
C ASN A 360 -6.66 21.79 20.07
N GLY A 361 -6.44 22.50 18.96
CA GLY A 361 -6.62 23.94 18.86
C GLY A 361 -8.08 24.42 18.94
N ASN A 362 -9.04 23.64 18.42
CA ASN A 362 -10.43 24.07 18.31
C ASN A 362 -11.38 23.41 19.33
N ARG A 363 -11.06 22.20 19.82
CA ARG A 363 -11.96 21.39 20.66
C ARG A 363 -11.44 21.14 22.06
N LYS A 364 -10.12 20.97 22.27
CA LYS A 364 -9.57 20.81 23.63
C LYS A 364 -9.35 22.13 24.36
N GLY A 365 -9.14 23.24 23.65
CA GLY A 365 -8.90 24.57 24.23
C GLY A 365 -10.13 25.30 24.80
N ASN A 366 -11.33 24.75 24.64
CA ASN A 366 -12.60 25.33 25.12
C ASN A 366 -13.21 24.58 26.32
N ARG A 367 -12.39 23.86 27.09
CA ARG A 367 -12.79 23.30 28.40
C ARG A 367 -12.10 24.01 29.54
#